data_AF-A0A7J4I4E3-F1
#
_entry.id   AF-A0A7J4I4E3-F1
#
_cell.length_a   1.000
_cell.length_b   1.000
_cell.length_c   1.000
_cell.angle_alpha   90.00
_cell.angle_beta   90.00
_cell.angle_gamma   90.00
#
_symmetry.space_group_name_H-M   'P 1'
#
loop_
_entity.id
_entity.type
_entity.pdbx_description
1 polymer ?
#
loop_
_entity_poly.entity_id
_entity_poly.type
_entity_poly.pdbx_seq_one_letter_code
_entity_poly.pdbx_strand_id
1 'polypeptide(L)' 'MKMMKCDNCGYTLNAICKCGKTRSAHPPKFSERYGKYRRLAKKQD' A
#
# COMPACT_ATOMS: atom_id res chain seq x y z
N MET A 1 9.05 7.92 -13.15
CA MET A 1 8.21 8.31 -11.99
C MET A 1 7.25 7.17 -11.68
N LYS A 2 7.00 6.85 -10.41
CA LYS A 2 6.01 5.81 -10.02
C LYS A 2 4.72 6.49 -9.59
N MET A 3 3.58 5.91 -9.98
CA MET A 3 2.27 6.39 -9.57
C MET A 3 1.99 6.00 -8.11
N MET A 4 1.60 6.99 -7.31
CA MET A 4 1.24 6.87 -5.90
C MET A 4 -0.26 7.12 -5.71
N LYS A 5 -0.78 6.76 -4.54
CA LYS A 5 -2.18 6.97 -4.15
C LYS A 5 -2.23 7.48 -2.69
N CYS A 6 -2.93 8.59 -2.44
CA CYS A 6 -3.42 8.97 -1.10
C CYS A 6 -4.74 8.23 -0.88
N ASP A 7 -4.90 7.68 0.33
CA ASP A 7 -6.12 6.95 0.69
C ASP A 7 -7.34 7.84 0.88
N ASN A 8 -7.12 9.15 1.07
CA ASN A 8 -8.19 10.14 1.24
C ASN A 8 -8.52 10.90 -0.06
N CYS A 9 -7.52 11.21 -0.89
CA CYS A 9 -7.69 12.08 -2.07
C CYS A 9 -7.66 11.36 -3.43
N GLY A 10 -6.97 10.22 -3.56
CA GLY A 10 -6.79 9.53 -4.85
C GLY A 10 -5.36 9.52 -5.40
N TYR A 11 -5.20 9.47 -6.73
CA TYR A 11 -3.92 9.25 -7.41
C TYR A 11 -3.05 10.50 -7.50
N THR A 12 -1.73 10.32 -7.38
CA THR A 12 -0.74 11.40 -7.48
C THR A 12 0.64 10.85 -7.87
N LEU A 13 1.55 11.73 -8.27
CA LEU A 13 2.97 11.39 -8.47
C LEU A 13 3.84 11.81 -7.28
N ASN A 14 3.27 12.55 -6.33
CA ASN A 14 3.98 13.04 -5.16
C ASN A 14 4.03 11.99 -4.05
N ALA A 15 5.15 11.94 -3.31
CA ALA A 15 5.32 11.07 -2.14
C ALA A 15 4.51 11.56 -0.92
N ILE A 16 4.21 12.85 -0.87
CA ILE A 16 3.42 13.49 0.18
C ILE A 16 2.28 14.24 -0.51
N CYS A 17 1.06 13.94 -0.09
CA CYS A 17 -0.11 14.70 -0.44
C CYS A 17 -0.46 15.64 0.73
N LYS A 18 -1.28 16.67 0.49
CA LYS A 18 -1.73 17.60 1.55
C LYS A 18 -2.47 16.88 2.69
N CYS A 19 -3.10 15.73 2.39
CA CYS A 19 -3.75 14.82 3.34
C CYS A 19 -2.79 14.00 4.22
N GLY A 20 -1.52 13.83 3.82
CA GLY A 20 -0.59 12.89 4.45
C GLY A 20 0.28 12.10 3.45
N LYS A 21 0.85 10.99 3.92
CA LYS A 21 1.76 10.13 3.13
C LYS A 21 1.00 9.35 2.05
N THR A 22 1.59 9.23 0.88
CA THR A 22 1.04 8.44 -0.23
C THR A 22 1.68 7.05 -0.26
N ARG A 23 0.97 6.07 -0.82
CA ARG A 23 1.44 4.70 -0.99
C ARG A 23 1.54 4.31 -2.46
N SER A 24 2.29 3.26 -2.76
CA SER A 24 2.35 2.70 -4.13
C SER A 24 0.94 2.40 -4.63
N ALA A 25 0.60 2.89 -5.82
CA ALA A 25 -0.70 2.63 -6.42
C ALA A 25 -0.88 1.16 -6.84
N HIS A 26 0.22 0.51 -7.25
CA HIS A 26 0.20 -0.88 -7.66
C HIS A 26 0.36 -1.80 -6.44
N PRO A 27 -0.40 -2.91 -6.34
CA PRO A 27 -0.29 -3.86 -5.25
C PRO A 27 1.10 -4.53 -5.21
N PRO A 28 1.48 -5.12 -4.07
CA PRO A 28 2.66 -5.97 -4.00
C PRO A 28 2.52 -7.16 -4.95
N LYS A 29 3.65 -7.56 -5.56
CA LYS A 29 3.69 -8.79 -6.38
C LYS A 29 3.32 -10.00 -5.51
N PHE A 30 2.59 -10.93 -6.10
CA PHE A 30 2.20 -12.15 -5.39
C PHE A 30 3.43 -12.96 -4.96
N SER A 31 3.49 -13.31 -3.68
CA SER A 31 4.51 -14.19 -3.11
C SER A 31 3.98 -14.90 -1.88
N GLU A 32 4.21 -16.21 -1.82
CA GLU A 32 3.81 -17.07 -0.70
C GLU A 32 4.88 -17.22 0.39
N ARG A 33 6.09 -16.63 0.20
CA ARG A 33 7.22 -16.76 1.14
C ARG A 33 6.85 -16.43 2.59
N TYR A 34 5.96 -15.46 2.78
CA TYR A 34 5.47 -15.04 4.10
C TYR A 34 3.95 -15.25 4.27
N GLY A 35 3.35 -16.15 3.48
CA GLY A 35 1.90 -16.38 3.45
C GLY A 35 1.32 -16.83 4.80
N LYS A 36 2.00 -17.74 5.51
CA LYS A 36 1.60 -18.19 6.86
C LYS A 36 1.48 -17.02 7.83
N TYR A 37 2.51 -16.18 7.91
CA TYR A 37 2.55 -15.02 8.81
C TYR A 37 1.51 -13.97 8.44
N ARG A 38 1.36 -13.67 7.14
CA ARG A 38 0.33 -12.73 6.65
C ARG A 38 -1.09 -13.17 7.03
N ARG A 39 -1.38 -14.48 6.98
CA ARG A 39 -2.68 -15.03 7.38
C ARG A 39 -2.89 -14.94 8.89
N LEU A 40 -1.87 -15.20 9.71
CA LEU A 40 -1.94 -15.07 11.17
C LEU A 40 -2.16 -13.60 11.59
N ALA A 41 -1.42 -12.66 11.00
CA ALA A 41 -1.58 -11.24 11.28
C ALA A 41 -3.00 -10.75 10.96
N LYS A 42 -3.54 -11.12 9.79
CA LYS A 42 -4.92 -10.76 9.40
C LYS A 42 -6.01 -11.37 10.30
N LYS A 43 -5.71 -12.43 11.07
CA LYS A 43 -6.66 -12.97 12.06
C LYS A 43 -6.66 -12.22 13.39
N GLN A 44 -5.61 -11.45 13.66
CA GLN A 44 -5.45 -10.70 14.91
C GLN A 44 -5.97 -9.26 14.80
N ASP A 45 -5.96 -8.69 13.59
CA ASP A 45 -6.70 -7.47 13.20
C ASP A 45 -8.21 -7.70 13.28
#